data_AF-A0A8H6MNS0-F1
#
_entry.id   AF-A0A8H6MNS0-F1
#
_cell.length_a   1.000
_cell.length_b   1.000
_cell.length_c   1.000
_cell.angle_alpha   90.00
_cell.angle_beta   90.00
_cell.angle_gamma   90.00
#
_symmetry.space_group_name_H-M   'P 1'
#
loop_
_entity.id
_entity.type
_entity.pdbx_description
1 polymer ?
#
loop_
_entity_poly.entity_id
_entity_poly.type
_entity_poly.pdbx_seq_one_letter_code
_entity_poly.pdbx_strand_id
1 'polypeptide(L)'
;MSTVCEAVEALTPTAKPSRYAKRWWTTDLTQLRQIHTFWRSRARAERRAGHNAPELEERARAAAKQYHDAIRQQKKSHWQEFLADDTNIWKAAKYLDANRGTSFDKIPQLTRADGSRTEDSREQAEELLATFFPPLPDRIEDE
;
A
#
# COMPACT_ATOMS: atom_id res chain seq x y z
N MET A 1 20.74 -23.07 20.59
CA MET A 1 20.41 -22.93 19.15
C MET A 1 19.54 -21.72 18.86
N SER A 2 18.62 -21.27 19.74
CA SER A 2 17.79 -20.08 19.44
C SER A 2 18.58 -18.76 19.40
N THR A 3 19.59 -18.60 20.26
CA THR A 3 20.43 -17.38 20.29
C THR A 3 21.16 -17.10 18.98
N VAL A 4 21.55 -18.16 18.25
CA VAL A 4 22.19 -18.04 16.93
C VAL A 4 21.16 -17.65 15.88
N CYS A 5 19.95 -18.23 15.91
CA CYS A 5 18.87 -17.85 15.00
C CYS A 5 18.45 -16.39 15.20
N GLU A 6 18.29 -15.93 16.44
CA GLU A 6 17.95 -14.53 16.75
C GLU A 6 19.04 -13.55 16.28
N ALA A 7 20.32 -13.87 16.52
CA ALA A 7 21.43 -13.04 16.04
C ALA A 7 21.49 -12.97 14.51
N VAL A 8 21.21 -14.08 13.82
CA VAL A 8 21.14 -14.14 12.37
C VAL A 8 19.97 -13.32 11.85
N GLU A 9 18.78 -13.40 12.45
CA GLU A 9 17.62 -12.58 12.05
C GLU A 9 17.85 -11.08 12.28
N ALA A 10 18.53 -10.71 13.36
CA ALA A 10 18.85 -9.31 13.66
C ALA A 10 19.91 -8.72 12.73
N LEU A 11 20.93 -9.50 12.35
CA LEU A 11 22.08 -9.03 11.59
C LEU A 11 21.96 -9.26 10.07
N THR A 12 21.07 -10.14 9.64
CA THR A 12 20.90 -10.44 8.21
C THR A 12 19.81 -9.55 7.62
N PRO A 13 20.16 -8.63 6.70
CA PRO A 13 19.15 -7.81 6.04
C PRO A 13 18.22 -8.71 5.22
N THR A 14 16.93 -8.60 5.50
CA THR A 14 15.91 -9.36 4.76
C THR A 14 15.89 -8.91 3.31
N ALA A 15 15.89 -9.89 2.39
CA ALA A 15 15.84 -9.62 0.97
C ALA A 15 14.58 -8.80 0.64
N LYS A 16 14.75 -7.70 -0.09
CA LYS A 16 13.60 -6.90 -0.54
C LYS A 16 12.71 -7.80 -1.40
N PRO A 17 11.43 -7.97 -1.05
CA PRO A 17 10.53 -8.77 -1.86
C PRO A 17 10.46 -8.18 -3.27
N SER A 18 10.39 -9.06 -4.28
CA SER A 18 10.40 -8.64 -5.68
C SER A 18 9.22 -7.71 -5.99
N ARG A 19 9.35 -6.87 -7.03
CA ARG A 19 8.28 -5.97 -7.48
C ARG A 19 6.95 -6.71 -7.76
N TYR A 20 7.03 -7.97 -8.13
CA TYR A 20 5.87 -8.80 -8.48
C TYR A 20 5.32 -9.59 -7.30
N ALA A 21 5.99 -9.56 -6.14
CA ALA A 21 5.52 -10.23 -4.94
C ALA A 21 4.30 -9.50 -4.36
N LYS A 22 3.25 -10.28 -4.06
CA LYS A 22 2.05 -9.76 -3.41
C LYS A 22 2.33 -9.63 -1.91
N ARG A 23 2.55 -8.41 -1.43
CA ARG A 23 2.81 -8.13 0.00
C ARG A 23 1.69 -8.55 0.95
N TRP A 24 0.45 -8.57 0.46
CA TRP A 24 -0.72 -9.03 1.20
C TRP A 24 -0.91 -10.56 1.18
N TRP A 25 -0.05 -11.33 0.49
CA TRP A 25 -0.23 -12.77 0.37
C TRP A 25 0.37 -13.51 1.57
N THR A 26 -0.41 -14.41 2.17
CA THR A 26 -0.01 -15.15 3.38
C THR A 26 0.05 -16.67 3.14
N THR A 27 0.68 -17.38 4.07
CA THR A 27 0.67 -18.86 4.12
C THR A 27 -0.75 -19.41 4.19
N ASP A 28 -1.62 -18.76 4.96
CA ASP A 28 -3.02 -19.17 5.14
C ASP A 28 -3.80 -19.07 3.82
N LEU A 29 -3.60 -18.01 3.04
CA LEU A 29 -4.16 -17.89 1.69
C LEU A 29 -3.63 -18.98 0.75
N THR A 30 -2.40 -19.43 0.95
CA THR A 30 -1.82 -20.55 0.20
C THR A 30 -2.52 -21.87 0.55
N GLN A 31 -2.78 -22.12 1.84
CA GLN A 31 -3.55 -23.29 2.30
C GLN A 31 -4.99 -23.26 1.78
N LEU A 32 -5.67 -22.11 1.88
CA LEU A 32 -7.03 -21.95 1.35
C LEU A 32 -7.07 -22.14 -0.17
N ARG A 33 -6.05 -21.68 -0.91
CA ARG A 33 -5.93 -21.93 -2.35
C ARG A 33 -5.83 -23.43 -2.65
N GLN A 34 -5.06 -24.19 -1.86
CA GLN A 34 -4.93 -25.64 -2.03
C GLN A 34 -6.28 -26.33 -1.78
N ILE A 35 -6.96 -26.00 -0.67
CA ILE A 35 -8.28 -26.56 -0.32
C ILE A 35 -9.31 -26.26 -1.42
N HIS A 36 -9.40 -24.99 -1.84
CA HIS A 36 -10.27 -24.58 -2.96
C HIS A 36 -9.94 -25.34 -4.25
N THR A 37 -8.65 -25.47 -4.59
CA THR A 37 -8.21 -26.18 -5.81
C THR A 37 -8.57 -27.66 -5.76
N PHE A 38 -8.44 -28.29 -4.59
CA PHE A 38 -8.79 -29.68 -4.34
C PHE A 38 -10.27 -29.91 -4.56
N TRP A 39 -11.15 -29.19 -3.84
CA TRP A 39 -12.60 -29.39 -3.95
C TRP A 39 -13.14 -29.08 -5.34
N ARG A 40 -12.63 -28.01 -5.97
CA ARG A 40 -12.98 -27.67 -7.36
C ARG A 40 -12.59 -28.79 -8.33
N SER A 41 -11.40 -29.37 -8.17
CA SER A 41 -10.93 -30.47 -9.03
C SER A 41 -11.72 -31.75 -8.80
N ARG A 42 -12.05 -32.04 -7.53
CA ARG A 42 -12.87 -33.20 -7.15
C ARG A 42 -14.28 -33.11 -7.73
N ALA A 43 -14.98 -31.99 -7.52
CA ALA A 43 -16.32 -31.79 -8.08
C ALA A 43 -16.32 -31.84 -9.62
N ARG A 44 -15.29 -31.26 -10.26
CA ARG A 44 -15.14 -31.35 -11.72
C ARG A 44 -14.90 -32.79 -12.21
N ALA A 45 -14.13 -33.59 -11.47
CA ALA A 45 -13.89 -34.98 -11.84
C ALA A 45 -15.17 -35.81 -11.80
N GLU A 46 -15.99 -35.68 -10.75
CA GLU A 46 -17.28 -36.38 -10.65
C GLU A 46 -18.25 -35.94 -11.76
N ARG A 47 -18.31 -34.63 -12.07
CA ARG A 47 -19.10 -34.16 -13.21
C ARG A 47 -18.66 -34.76 -14.54
N ARG A 48 -17.36 -34.93 -14.75
CA ARG A 48 -16.83 -35.58 -15.97
C ARG A 48 -17.13 -37.08 -16.01
N ALA A 49 -17.23 -37.73 -14.85
CA ALA A 49 -17.66 -39.11 -14.73
C ALA A 49 -19.19 -39.29 -14.94
N GLY A 50 -19.93 -38.19 -15.11
CA GLY A 50 -21.40 -38.22 -15.26
C GLY A 50 -22.14 -38.40 -13.93
N HIS A 51 -21.44 -38.37 -12.80
CA HIS A 51 -22.06 -38.46 -11.49
C HIS A 51 -22.58 -37.09 -11.05
N ASN A 52 -23.80 -37.06 -10.51
CA ASN A 52 -24.34 -35.88 -9.83
C ASN A 52 -24.05 -36.01 -8.33
N ALA A 53 -23.06 -35.26 -7.85
CA ALA A 53 -22.67 -35.22 -6.45
C ALA A 53 -22.91 -33.82 -5.86
N PRO A 54 -24.15 -33.48 -5.46
CA PRO A 54 -24.51 -32.14 -5.00
C PRO A 54 -23.71 -31.71 -3.76
N GLU A 55 -23.39 -32.64 -2.86
CA GLU A 55 -22.57 -32.36 -1.67
C GLU A 55 -21.15 -31.89 -2.04
N LEU A 56 -20.56 -32.46 -3.09
CA LEU A 56 -19.22 -32.05 -3.55
C LEU A 56 -19.24 -30.68 -4.22
N GLU A 57 -20.32 -30.37 -4.96
CA GLU A 57 -20.54 -29.04 -5.53
C GLU A 57 -20.75 -27.99 -4.44
N GLU A 58 -21.49 -28.32 -3.37
CA GLU A 58 -21.67 -27.44 -2.21
C GLU A 58 -20.34 -27.20 -1.48
N ARG A 59 -19.56 -28.25 -1.21
CA ARG A 59 -18.23 -28.12 -0.61
C ARG A 59 -17.28 -27.30 -1.48
N ALA A 60 -17.30 -27.49 -2.80
CA ALA A 60 -16.50 -26.70 -3.73
C ALA A 60 -16.92 -25.22 -3.73
N ARG A 61 -18.23 -24.94 -3.67
CA ARG A 61 -18.77 -23.59 -3.57
C ARG A 61 -18.39 -22.92 -2.25
N ALA A 62 -18.50 -23.64 -1.13
CA ALA A 62 -18.12 -23.16 0.19
C ALA A 62 -16.62 -22.85 0.26
N ALA A 63 -15.76 -23.75 -0.23
CA ALA A 63 -14.31 -23.53 -0.28
C ALA A 63 -13.94 -22.34 -1.19
N ALA A 64 -14.62 -22.17 -2.32
CA ALA A 64 -14.43 -21.02 -3.20
C ALA A 64 -14.84 -19.70 -2.51
N LYS A 65 -15.96 -19.70 -1.79
CA LYS A 65 -16.42 -18.55 -1.01
C LYS A 65 -15.39 -18.19 0.06
N GLN A 66 -14.98 -19.15 0.90
CA GLN A 66 -13.99 -18.94 1.95
C GLN A 66 -12.67 -18.36 1.42
N TYR A 67 -12.14 -18.95 0.33
CA TYR A 67 -10.90 -18.47 -0.28
C TYR A 67 -11.01 -17.02 -0.80
N HIS A 68 -12.07 -16.69 -1.54
CA HIS A 68 -12.24 -15.33 -2.08
C HIS A 68 -12.60 -14.30 -1.01
N ASP A 69 -13.35 -14.69 0.02
CA ASP A 69 -13.67 -13.85 1.18
C ASP A 69 -12.38 -13.53 1.95
N ALA A 70 -11.55 -14.55 2.23
CA ALA A 70 -10.25 -14.37 2.86
C ALA A 70 -9.32 -13.45 2.05
N ILE A 71 -9.30 -13.57 0.71
CA ILE A 71 -8.53 -12.66 -0.15
C ILE A 71 -9.01 -11.21 0.01
N ARG A 72 -10.34 -10.98 0.00
CA ARG A 72 -10.90 -9.63 0.15
C ARG A 72 -10.56 -9.05 1.52
N GLN A 73 -10.71 -9.85 2.57
CA GLN A 73 -10.38 -9.44 3.94
C GLN A 73 -8.88 -9.13 4.09
N GLN A 74 -8.01 -10.00 3.60
CA GLN A 74 -6.56 -9.82 3.72
C GLN A 74 -6.07 -8.58 2.97
N LYS A 75 -6.59 -8.33 1.77
CA LYS A 75 -6.28 -7.10 1.02
C LYS A 75 -6.72 -5.85 1.78
N LYS A 76 -7.91 -5.88 2.38
CA LYS A 76 -8.43 -4.77 3.17
C LYS A 76 -7.60 -4.54 4.43
N SER A 77 -7.31 -5.59 5.19
CA SER A 77 -6.48 -5.51 6.41
C SER A 77 -5.10 -4.97 6.09
N HIS A 78 -4.44 -5.54 5.07
CA HIS A 78 -3.12 -5.08 4.65
C HIS A 78 -3.13 -3.61 4.20
N TRP A 79 -4.19 -3.17 3.51
CA TRP A 79 -4.32 -1.76 3.14
C TRP A 79 -4.53 -0.86 4.36
N GLN A 80 -5.34 -1.29 5.33
CA GLN A 80 -5.56 -0.53 6.57
C GLN A 80 -4.28 -0.45 7.42
N GLU A 81 -3.56 -1.54 7.58
CA GLU A 81 -2.25 -1.58 8.27
C GLU A 81 -1.23 -0.68 7.55
N PHE A 82 -1.19 -0.74 6.22
CA PHE A 82 -0.32 0.12 5.42
C PHE A 82 -0.62 1.62 5.60
N LEU A 83 -1.90 1.98 5.75
CA LEU A 83 -2.33 3.36 6.01
C LEU A 83 -2.12 3.81 7.46
N ALA A 84 -2.12 2.88 8.42
CA ALA A 84 -1.92 3.19 9.84
C ALA A 84 -0.47 3.50 10.21
N ASP A 85 0.49 3.21 9.31
CA ASP A 85 1.89 3.56 9.49
C ASP A 85 2.15 5.01 9.07
N ASP A 86 2.34 5.89 10.06
CA ASP A 86 2.61 7.32 9.89
C ASP A 86 3.84 7.60 9.01
N THR A 87 4.78 6.67 8.91
CA THR A 87 5.96 6.82 8.04
C THR A 87 5.64 6.61 6.56
N ASN A 88 4.47 6.02 6.24
CA ASN A 88 4.05 5.70 4.89
C ASN A 88 3.03 6.66 4.29
N ILE A 89 2.65 7.75 4.99
CA ILE A 89 1.66 8.75 4.53
C ILE A 89 1.94 9.21 3.09
N TRP A 90 3.18 9.57 2.79
CA TRP A 90 3.57 10.05 1.46
C TRP A 90 3.52 8.96 0.38
N LYS A 91 3.79 7.70 0.72
CA LYS A 91 3.65 6.56 -0.20
C LYS A 91 2.18 6.24 -0.43
N ALA A 92 1.35 6.33 0.60
CA ALA A 92 -0.09 6.11 0.53
C ALA A 92 -0.78 7.17 -0.33
N ALA A 93 -0.41 8.45 -0.16
CA ALA A 93 -0.92 9.56 -0.98
C ALA A 93 -0.71 9.29 -2.49
N LYS A 94 0.46 8.75 -2.86
CA LYS A 94 0.76 8.36 -4.26
C LYS A 94 -0.20 7.32 -4.84
N TYR A 95 -0.75 6.42 -4.01
CA TYR A 95 -1.72 5.41 -4.45
C TYR A 95 -3.16 5.91 -4.47
N LEU A 96 -3.47 6.97 -3.71
CA LEU A 96 -4.80 7.59 -3.65
C LEU A 96 -5.05 8.61 -4.77
N ASP A 97 -3.98 9.14 -5.37
CA ASP A 97 -4.08 10.13 -6.44
C ASP A 97 -4.47 9.46 -7.78
N ALA A 98 -5.77 9.43 -8.07
CA ALA A 98 -6.34 8.84 -9.29
C ALA A 98 -5.97 9.63 -10.57
N ASN A 99 -5.40 10.82 -10.42
CA ASN A 99 -4.97 11.67 -11.52
C ASN A 99 -3.43 11.77 -11.49
N ARG A 100 -2.76 11.28 -12.52
CA ARG A 100 -1.28 11.18 -12.61
C ARG A 100 -0.58 12.54 -12.80
N GLY A 101 -0.88 13.53 -11.98
CA GLY A 101 -0.05 14.70 -11.75
C GLY A 101 -0.12 14.90 -10.26
N THR A 102 1.02 14.78 -9.57
CA THR A 102 1.02 14.70 -8.11
C THR A 102 0.22 15.88 -7.57
N SER A 103 -0.70 15.66 -6.63
CA SER A 103 -1.37 16.78 -5.95
C SER A 103 -0.35 17.76 -5.33
N PHE A 104 0.89 17.29 -5.11
CA PHE A 104 2.08 18.07 -4.79
C PHE A 104 2.65 18.95 -5.91
N ASP A 105 2.47 18.59 -7.20
CA ASP A 105 2.83 19.44 -8.34
C ASP A 105 1.89 20.65 -8.48
N LYS A 106 0.84 20.72 -7.65
CA LYS A 106 -0.18 21.76 -7.71
C LYS A 106 -0.20 22.59 -6.42
N ILE A 107 0.96 23.09 -6.01
CA ILE A 107 0.94 24.29 -5.17
C ILE A 107 0.27 25.39 -6.01
N PRO A 108 -0.86 25.96 -5.57
CA PRO A 108 -1.52 27.03 -6.31
C PRO A 108 -0.57 28.22 -6.43
N GLN A 109 -0.69 28.95 -7.54
CA GLN A 109 0.13 30.15 -7.77
C GLN A 109 0.02 31.10 -6.58
N LEU A 110 1.17 31.49 -6.03
CA LEU A 110 1.26 32.41 -4.90
C LEU A 110 1.21 33.84 -5.44
N THR A 111 0.57 34.73 -4.69
CA THR A 111 0.56 36.17 -4.97
C THR A 111 1.73 36.81 -4.25
N ARG A 112 2.63 37.44 -5.01
CA ARG A 112 3.78 38.18 -4.48
C ARG A 112 3.32 39.53 -3.89
N ALA A 113 4.18 40.17 -3.11
CA ALA A 113 3.91 41.50 -2.53
C ALA A 113 3.68 42.60 -3.59
N ASP A 114 4.19 42.42 -4.80
CA ASP A 114 4.00 43.30 -5.95
C ASP A 114 2.68 43.07 -6.72
N GLY A 115 1.87 42.09 -6.30
CA GLY A 115 0.61 41.71 -6.94
C GLY A 115 0.74 40.77 -8.14
N SER A 116 1.96 40.39 -8.54
CA SER A 116 2.20 39.37 -9.56
C SER A 116 1.98 37.95 -9.00
N ARG A 117 1.86 36.97 -9.89
CA ARG A 117 1.64 35.56 -9.53
C ARG A 117 2.83 34.71 -9.97
N THR A 118 3.22 33.76 -9.13
CA THR A 118 4.28 32.79 -9.46
C THR A 118 3.85 31.89 -10.61
N GLU A 119 4.73 31.67 -11.59
CA GLU A 119 4.44 30.85 -12.77
C GLU A 119 4.89 29.39 -12.60
N ASP A 120 5.94 29.15 -11.82
CA ASP A 120 6.51 27.82 -11.61
C ASP A 120 6.77 27.49 -10.11
N SER A 121 7.12 26.24 -9.86
CA SER A 121 7.39 25.72 -8.50
C SER A 121 8.66 26.27 -7.87
N ARG A 122 9.60 26.77 -8.68
CA ARG A 122 10.84 27.38 -8.20
C ARG A 122 10.55 28.76 -7.63
N GLU A 123 9.80 29.58 -8.36
CA GLU A 123 9.34 30.89 -7.90
C GLU A 123 8.50 30.78 -6.64
N GLN A 124 7.63 29.76 -6.55
CA GLN A 124 6.87 29.50 -5.32
C GLN A 124 7.77 29.19 -4.13
N ALA A 125 8.82 28.38 -4.32
CA ALA A 125 9.77 28.05 -3.27
C ALA A 125 10.57 29.29 -2.81
N GLU A 126 11.01 30.13 -3.76
CA GLU A 126 11.74 31.37 -3.48
C GLU A 126 10.86 32.37 -2.69
N GLU A 127 9.59 32.55 -3.06
CA GLU A 127 8.64 33.42 -2.35
C GLU A 127 8.32 32.92 -0.93
N LEU A 128 8.12 31.61 -0.75
CA LEU A 128 7.91 31.02 0.58
C LEU A 128 9.15 31.23 1.45
N LEU A 129 10.35 31.02 0.91
CA LEU A 129 11.60 31.24 1.64
C LEU A 129 11.74 32.70 2.08
N ALA A 130 11.52 33.66 1.18
CA ALA A 130 11.61 35.08 1.51
C ALA A 130 10.58 35.51 2.56
N THR A 131 9.37 34.95 2.49
CA THR A 131 8.27 35.27 3.42
C THR A 131 8.49 34.69 4.82
N PHE A 132 8.91 33.44 4.92
CA PHE A 132 9.14 32.78 6.22
C PHE A 132 10.48 33.15 6.86
N PHE A 133 11.47 33.56 6.05
CA PHE A 133 12.80 33.94 6.50
C PHE A 133 13.19 35.32 5.98
N PRO A 134 12.51 36.39 6.44
CA PRO A 134 12.88 37.74 6.05
C PRO A 134 14.30 38.08 6.54
N PRO A 135 15.01 38.98 5.84
CA PRO A 135 16.32 39.44 6.29
C PRO A 135 16.24 40.06 7.68
N LEU A 136 17.31 39.89 8.46
CA LEU A 136 17.42 40.49 9.78
C LEU A 136 17.27 42.02 9.66
N PRO A 137 16.50 42.67 10.56
CA PRO A 137 16.38 44.12 10.59
C PRO A 137 17.75 44.79 10.76
N ASP A 138 17.98 45.92 10.07
CA ASP A 138 19.24 46.68 10.13
C ASP A 138 19.57 47.22 11.53
N ARG A 139 18.57 47.26 12.42
CA ARG A 139 18.71 47.71 13.80
C ARG A 139 18.04 46.70 14.71
N ILE A 140 18.86 45.89 15.35
CA ILE A 140 18.46 45.05 16.47
C ILE A 140 18.62 45.94 17.70
N GLU A 141 17.52 46.36 18.32
CA GLU A 141 17.60 47.06 19.60
C GLU A 141 17.98 46.02 20.66
N ASP A 142 19.11 46.24 21.35
CA ASP A 142 19.49 45.44 22.51
C ASP A 142 18.48 45.71 23.64
N GLU A 143 17.93 44.64 24.23
CA GLU A 143 17.01 44.70 25.40
C GLU A 143 17.64 45.37 26.63
#